data_AF-Q98B36-F1
#
_entry.id   AF-Q98B36-F1
#
_cell.length_a   1.000
_cell.length_b   1.000
_cell.length_c   1.000
_cell.angle_alpha   90.00
_cell.angle_beta   90.00
_cell.angle_gamma   90.00
#
_symmetry.space_group_name_H-M   'P 1'
#
loop_
_entity.id
_entity.type
_entity.pdbx_description
1 polymer ?
#
loop_
_entity_poly.entity_id
_entity_poly.type
_entity_poly.pdbx_seq_one_letter_code
_entity_poly.pdbx_strand_id
1 'polypeptide(L)'
;MHVGALPKFKRELQLRELEAASAAGVDALVAVYHSDHRELCAHERDWPFRIINILEVVGESMGLYRHDRYKELKVMQDVDQIVNECRDLIAKHSLDPQDARDVVVRVLLGEQPLPLKVSKQVENVVVPG
;
A
#
# COMPACT_ATOMS: atom_id res chain seq x y z
N MET A 1 3.02 -9.94 -16.73
CA MET A 1 3.94 -9.11 -17.53
C MET A 1 4.62 -8.14 -16.56
N HIS A 2 5.95 -8.18 -16.41
CA HIS A 2 6.66 -7.37 -15.41
C HIS A 2 6.78 -5.92 -15.90
N VAL A 3 5.83 -5.08 -15.50
CA VAL A 3 5.76 -3.65 -15.89
C VAL A 3 6.79 -2.79 -15.12
N GLY A 4 7.65 -3.40 -14.30
CA GLY A 4 8.70 -2.72 -13.53
C GLY A 4 9.70 -1.94 -14.41
N ALA A 5 9.87 -2.34 -15.67
CA ALA A 5 10.72 -1.65 -16.64
C ALA A 5 10.12 -0.34 -17.19
N LEU A 6 8.85 -0.03 -16.88
CA LEU A 6 8.12 1.13 -17.41
C LEU A 6 7.38 1.88 -16.28
N PRO A 7 8.10 2.57 -15.38
CA PRO A 7 7.52 3.17 -14.18
C PRO A 7 6.44 4.22 -14.48
N LYS A 8 6.60 5.02 -15.54
CA LYS A 8 5.57 5.98 -15.97
C LYS A 8 4.28 5.28 -16.41
N PHE A 9 4.42 4.26 -17.26
CA PHE A 9 3.27 3.51 -17.77
C PHE A 9 2.52 2.79 -16.65
N LYS A 10 3.24 2.27 -15.65
CA LYS A 10 2.64 1.64 -14.47
C LYS A 10 1.76 2.63 -13.68
N ARG A 11 2.25 3.85 -13.44
CA ARG A 11 1.46 4.92 -12.78
C ARG A 11 0.19 5.26 -13.55
N GLU A 12 0.31 5.42 -14.86
CA GLU A 12 -0.84 5.72 -15.74
C GLU A 12 -1.85 4.57 -15.78
N LEU A 13 -1.40 3.32 -15.66
CA LEU A 13 -2.29 2.16 -15.58
C LEU A 13 -3.04 2.13 -14.25
N GLN A 14 -2.33 2.29 -13.12
CA GLN A 14 -2.93 2.33 -11.79
C GLN A 14 -3.95 3.47 -11.65
N LEU A 15 -3.64 4.67 -12.15
CA LEU A 15 -4.57 5.79 -12.11
C LEU A 15 -5.84 5.47 -12.91
N ARG A 16 -5.71 4.96 -14.13
CA ARG A 16 -6.87 4.59 -14.97
C ARG A 16 -7.72 3.49 -14.34
N GLU A 17 -7.10 2.54 -13.66
CA GLU A 17 -7.81 1.48 -12.94
C GLU A 17 -8.65 2.05 -11.79
N LEU A 18 -8.08 2.94 -10.97
CA LEU A 18 -8.79 3.59 -9.88
C LEU A 18 -9.92 4.50 -10.38
N GLU A 19 -9.69 5.26 -11.47
CA GLU A 19 -10.72 6.07 -12.14
C GLU A 19 -11.86 5.21 -12.67
N ALA A 20 -11.54 4.09 -13.34
CA ALA A 20 -12.54 3.16 -13.85
C ALA A 20 -13.35 2.50 -12.72
N ALA A 21 -12.70 2.08 -11.64
CA ALA A 21 -13.38 1.52 -10.46
C ALA A 21 -14.33 2.55 -9.82
N SER A 22 -13.88 3.81 -9.68
CA SER A 22 -14.71 4.90 -9.17
C SER A 22 -15.91 5.18 -10.08
N ALA A 23 -15.71 5.19 -11.40
CA ALA A 23 -16.77 5.44 -12.38
C ALA A 23 -17.79 4.29 -12.42
N ALA A 24 -17.35 3.05 -12.18
CA ALA A 24 -18.22 1.89 -12.09
C ALA A 24 -19.02 1.82 -10.78
N GLY A 25 -18.67 2.63 -9.76
CA GLY A 25 -19.38 2.66 -8.49
C GLY A 25 -19.25 1.37 -7.68
N VAL A 26 -18.11 0.69 -7.77
CA VAL A 26 -17.86 -0.57 -7.03
C VAL A 26 -17.69 -0.30 -5.54
N ASP A 27 -18.10 -1.25 -4.69
CA ASP A 27 -17.82 -1.18 -3.24
C ASP A 27 -16.37 -1.55 -2.89
N ALA A 28 -15.71 -2.31 -3.78
CA ALA A 28 -14.34 -2.75 -3.61
C ALA A 28 -13.63 -3.02 -4.95
N LEU A 29 -12.36 -2.66 -5.02
CA LEU A 29 -11.38 -3.11 -6.02
C LEU A 29 -10.59 -4.29 -5.43
N VAL A 30 -10.71 -5.46 -6.06
CA VAL A 30 -10.10 -6.71 -5.56
C VAL A 30 -8.81 -7.02 -6.33
N ALA A 31 -7.68 -6.94 -5.63
CA ALA A 31 -6.38 -7.30 -6.19
C ALA A 31 -6.13 -8.81 -6.05
N VAL A 32 -5.85 -9.48 -7.17
CA VAL A 32 -5.55 -10.92 -7.20
C VAL A 32 -4.11 -11.21 -6.79
N TYR A 33 -3.17 -10.36 -7.25
CA TYR A 33 -1.76 -10.51 -6.94
C TYR A 33 -1.34 -9.59 -5.79
N HIS A 34 -0.50 -10.12 -4.90
CA HIS A 34 -0.17 -9.45 -3.65
C HIS A 34 0.62 -8.15 -3.86
N SER A 35 1.48 -8.04 -4.88
CA SER A 35 2.19 -6.78 -5.13
C SER A 35 1.23 -5.67 -5.54
N ASP A 36 0.21 -5.99 -6.35
CA ASP A 36 -0.78 -5.00 -6.77
C ASP A 36 -1.56 -4.50 -5.55
N HIS A 37 -1.94 -5.40 -4.65
CA HIS A 37 -2.55 -5.01 -3.37
C HIS A 37 -1.63 -4.11 -2.54
N ARG A 38 -0.35 -4.47 -2.39
CA ARG A 38 0.62 -3.69 -1.60
C ARG A 38 0.81 -2.27 -2.11
N GLU A 39 0.83 -2.12 -3.43
CA GLU A 39 0.98 -0.83 -4.09
C GLU A 39 -0.29 0.01 -4.05
N LEU A 40 -1.46 -0.63 -4.14
CA LEU A 40 -2.73 0.08 -4.29
C LEU A 40 -3.46 0.36 -2.97
N CYS A 41 -3.30 -0.47 -1.95
CA CYS A 41 -4.17 -0.46 -0.76
C CYS A 41 -4.21 0.89 -0.01
N ALA A 42 -3.15 1.70 -0.08
CA ALA A 42 -3.13 3.05 0.50
C ALA A 42 -4.14 4.02 -0.16
N HIS A 43 -4.49 3.78 -1.42
CA HIS A 43 -5.42 4.61 -2.19
C HIS A 43 -6.86 4.52 -1.69
N GLU A 44 -7.21 3.56 -0.83
CA GLU A 44 -8.50 3.52 -0.13
C GLU A 44 -8.79 4.81 0.65
N ARG A 45 -7.75 5.59 1.00
CA ARG A 45 -7.88 6.95 1.59
C ARG A 45 -8.48 8.00 0.66
N ASP A 46 -8.20 7.87 -0.63
CA ASP A 46 -8.40 8.92 -1.64
C ASP A 46 -9.50 8.59 -2.66
N TRP A 47 -10.08 7.39 -2.53
CA TRP A 47 -11.03 6.81 -3.47
C TRP A 47 -12.22 6.20 -2.71
N PRO A 48 -13.45 6.26 -3.28
CA PRO A 48 -14.68 5.96 -2.56
C PRO A 48 -15.01 4.45 -2.51
N PHE A 49 -13.99 3.59 -2.45
CA PHE A 49 -14.14 2.13 -2.44
C PHE A 49 -13.01 1.47 -1.68
N ARG A 50 -13.27 0.24 -1.19
CA ARG A 50 -12.25 -0.56 -0.52
C ARG A 50 -11.24 -1.10 -1.52
N ILE A 51 -10.00 -1.30 -1.10
CA ILE A 51 -8.99 -2.04 -1.85
C ILE A 51 -8.60 -3.24 -1.00
N ILE A 52 -8.87 -4.44 -1.51
CA ILE A 52 -8.73 -5.70 -0.76
C ILE A 52 -8.01 -6.76 -1.58
N ASN A 53 -7.37 -7.70 -0.90
CA ASN A 53 -6.81 -8.89 -1.52
C ASN A 53 -7.91 -9.93 -1.79
N ILE A 54 -7.81 -10.68 -2.90
CA ILE A 54 -8.74 -11.78 -3.19
C ILE A 54 -8.83 -12.81 -2.05
N LEU A 55 -7.76 -13.02 -1.30
CA LEU A 55 -7.74 -13.93 -0.16
C LEU A 55 -8.61 -13.46 1.01
N GLU A 56 -8.84 -12.15 1.17
CA GLU A 56 -9.79 -11.62 2.16
C GLU A 56 -11.22 -12.01 1.76
N VAL A 57 -11.58 -11.86 0.48
CA VAL A 57 -12.90 -12.24 -0.05
C VAL A 57 -13.16 -13.73 0.14
N VAL A 58 -12.20 -14.57 -0.25
CA VAL A 58 -12.30 -16.02 -0.08
C VAL A 58 -12.38 -16.39 1.40
N GLY A 59 -11.54 -15.80 2.24
CA GLY A 59 -11.59 -16.01 3.69
C GLY A 59 -12.96 -15.67 4.29
N GLU A 60 -13.47 -14.46 4.02
CA GLU A 60 -14.76 -14.00 4.54
C GLU A 60 -15.91 -14.91 4.08
N SER A 61 -15.89 -15.38 2.83
CA SER A 61 -16.89 -16.33 2.31
C SER A 61 -16.91 -17.68 3.06
N MET A 62 -15.79 -18.04 3.69
CA MET A 62 -15.64 -19.25 4.50
C MET A 62 -15.86 -18.97 6.00
N GLY A 63 -16.26 -17.76 6.38
CA GLY A 63 -16.39 -17.34 7.77
C GLY A 63 -15.05 -17.10 8.48
N LEU A 64 -13.96 -16.95 7.72
CA LEU A 64 -12.63 -16.65 8.25
C LEU A 64 -12.36 -15.16 8.13
N TYR A 65 -11.91 -14.56 9.22
CA TYR A 65 -11.49 -13.15 9.23
C TYR A 65 -10.08 -13.03 9.80
N ARG A 66 -9.24 -12.29 9.08
CA ARG A 66 -7.92 -11.89 9.55
C ARG A 66 -7.68 -10.44 9.19
N HIS A 67 -7.46 -9.63 10.21
CA HIS A 67 -7.18 -8.21 10.04
C HIS A 67 -5.89 -7.99 9.22
N ASP A 68 -5.99 -7.20 8.15
CA ASP A 68 -4.85 -6.85 7.31
C ASP A 68 -4.01 -5.74 7.96
N ARG A 69 -3.09 -6.15 8.84
CA ARG A 69 -2.09 -5.25 9.46
C ARG A 69 -1.18 -4.58 8.43
N TYR A 70 -0.92 -5.20 7.27
CA TYR A 70 -0.09 -4.56 6.25
C TYR A 70 -0.81 -3.34 5.68
N LYS A 71 -2.08 -3.50 5.27
CA LYS A 71 -2.89 -2.40 4.74
C LYS A 71 -3.05 -1.29 5.78
N GLU A 72 -3.34 -1.63 7.04
CA GLU A 72 -3.48 -0.64 8.12
C GLU A 72 -2.22 0.24 8.26
N LEU A 73 -1.04 -0.37 8.37
CA LEU A 73 0.22 0.36 8.50
C LEU A 73 0.54 1.16 7.23
N LYS A 74 0.27 0.61 6.05
CA LYS A 74 0.48 1.29 4.77
C LYS A 74 -0.42 2.52 4.63
N VAL A 75 -1.69 2.41 5.00
CA VAL A 75 -2.68 3.51 4.96
C VAL A 75 -2.28 4.64 5.91
N MET A 76 -1.69 4.33 7.07
CA MET A 76 -1.27 5.30 8.07
C MET A 76 -0.34 6.40 7.50
N GLN A 77 0.60 6.04 6.62
CA GLN A 77 1.59 6.95 6.01
C GLN A 77 2.39 7.78 7.04
N ASP A 78 2.50 7.31 8.29
CA ASP A 78 3.28 7.93 9.36
C ASP A 78 4.39 6.98 9.79
N VAL A 79 5.61 7.29 9.38
CA VAL A 79 6.79 6.45 9.62
C VAL A 79 7.02 6.23 11.11
N ASP A 80 6.96 7.30 11.90
CA ASP A 80 7.32 7.25 13.31
C ASP A 80 6.23 6.51 14.11
N GLN A 81 4.96 6.69 13.74
CA GLN A 81 3.86 5.92 14.31
C GLN A 81 3.95 4.43 13.93
N ILE A 82 4.28 4.08 12.67
CA ILE A 82 4.46 2.68 12.25
C ILE A 82 5.60 2.01 13.02
N VAL A 83 6.74 2.69 13.18
CA VAL A 83 7.87 2.17 13.96
C VAL A 83 7.47 2.00 15.43
N ASN A 84 6.69 2.93 15.97
CA ASN A 84 6.21 2.83 17.35
C ASN A 84 5.21 1.66 17.54
N GLU A 85 4.28 1.43 16.61
CA GLU A 85 3.38 0.27 16.60
C GLU A 85 4.15 -1.06 16.53
N CYS A 86 5.30 -1.07 15.86
CA CYS A 86 6.16 -2.25 15.72
C CYS A 86 7.23 -2.38 16.82
N ARG A 87 7.25 -1.48 17.83
CA ARG A 87 8.32 -1.41 18.86
C ARG A 87 8.58 -2.76 19.54
N ASP A 88 7.52 -3.46 19.94
CA ASP A 88 7.65 -4.75 20.64
C ASP A 88 8.26 -5.83 19.74
N LEU A 89 7.93 -5.83 18.45
CA LEU A 89 8.52 -6.75 17.46
C LEU A 89 9.99 -6.40 17.17
N ILE A 90 10.30 -5.11 17.04
CA ILE A 90 11.68 -4.61 16.88
C ILE A 90 12.54 -5.06 18.05
N ALA A 91 12.07 -4.84 19.29
CA ALA A 91 12.77 -5.26 20.50
C ALA A 91 12.89 -6.79 20.60
N LYS A 92 11.80 -7.52 20.38
CA LYS A 92 11.77 -9.00 20.44
C LYS A 92 12.77 -9.65 19.49
N HIS A 93 12.94 -9.07 18.31
CA HIS A 93 13.83 -9.59 17.28
C HIS A 93 15.21 -8.91 17.27
N SER A 94 15.50 -8.05 18.25
CA SER A 94 16.77 -7.31 18.37
C SER A 94 17.15 -6.57 17.08
N LEU A 95 16.14 -6.00 16.40
CA LEU A 95 16.34 -5.18 15.22
C LEU A 95 16.81 -3.79 15.64
N ASP A 96 17.71 -3.19 14.85
CA ASP A 96 18.06 -1.80 15.04
C ASP A 96 16.86 -0.90 14.69
N PRO A 97 16.44 0.03 15.59
CA PRO A 97 15.28 0.88 15.33
C PRO A 97 15.43 1.81 14.13
N GLN A 98 16.65 2.26 13.82
CA GLN A 98 16.91 3.11 12.64
C GLN A 98 16.83 2.28 11.36
N ASP A 99 17.42 1.08 11.34
CA ASP A 99 17.28 0.16 10.21
C ASP A 99 15.81 -0.20 9.96
N ALA A 100 15.03 -0.44 11.02
CA ALA A 100 13.60 -0.70 10.92
C ALA A 100 12.84 0.50 10.32
N ARG A 101 13.18 1.72 10.76
CA ARG A 101 12.63 2.96 10.21
C ARG A 101 12.94 3.12 8.73
N ASP A 102 14.18 2.87 8.32
CA ASP A 102 14.61 2.97 6.93
C ASP A 102 13.91 1.95 6.03
N VAL A 103 13.67 0.74 6.53
CA VAL A 103 12.87 -0.28 5.83
C VAL A 103 11.42 0.15 5.68
N VAL A 104 10.81 0.76 6.71
CA VAL A 104 9.44 1.30 6.61
C VAL A 104 9.37 2.37 5.52
N VAL A 105 10.31 3.30 5.47
CA VAL A 105 10.35 4.35 4.44
C VAL A 105 10.55 3.74 3.05
N ARG A 106 11.60 2.93 2.87
CA ARG A 106 12.01 2.46 1.54
C ARG A 106 11.09 1.40 0.98
N VAL A 107 10.64 0.46 1.82
CA VAL A 107 9.91 -0.74 1.38
C VAL A 107 8.42 -0.52 1.61
N LEU A 108 7.99 -0.35 2.86
CA LEU A 108 6.55 -0.29 3.14
C LEU A 108 5.92 0.92 2.47
N LEU A 109 6.42 2.14 2.69
CA LEU A 109 5.82 3.35 2.12
C LEU A 109 6.31 3.61 0.69
N GLY A 110 7.58 3.34 0.39
CA GLY A 110 8.20 3.54 -0.92
C GLY A 110 7.70 2.63 -2.04
N GLU A 111 7.12 1.46 -1.74
CA GLU A 111 6.45 0.59 -2.71
C GLU A 111 5.07 1.19 -3.08
N GLN A 112 5.06 2.36 -3.72
CA GLN A 112 3.86 3.11 -4.08
C GLN A 112 4.10 3.92 -5.37
N PRO A 113 3.97 3.28 -6.55
CA PRO A 113 4.29 3.93 -7.81
C PRO A 113 3.43 5.18 -8.06
N LEU A 114 2.11 5.07 -7.88
CA LEU A 114 1.18 6.19 -7.97
C LEU A 114 1.11 6.95 -6.63
N PRO A 115 1.40 8.26 -6.56
CA PRO A 115 1.29 9.02 -5.32
C PRO A 115 -0.17 9.17 -4.84
N LEU A 116 -0.35 9.35 -3.53
CA LEU A 116 -1.65 9.69 -2.94
C LEU A 116 -2.06 11.13 -3.32
N LYS A 117 -3.37 11.38 -3.47
CA LYS A 117 -3.93 12.68 -3.87
C LYS A 117 -3.59 13.78 -2.85
N VAL A 118 -3.58 13.44 -1.57
CA VAL A 118 -3.21 14.38 -0.48
C VAL A 118 -1.81 14.05 0.03
N SER A 119 -0.81 14.19 -0.83
CA SER A 119 0.59 14.16 -0.42
C SER A 119 1.04 15.56 0.00
N LYS A 120 0.61 16.06 1.16
CA LYS A 120 1.35 17.17 1.80
C LYS A 120 2.68 16.56 2.25
N GLN A 121 3.74 16.87 1.52
CA GLN A 121 5.13 16.37 1.66
C GLN A 121 5.39 15.01 1.01
N VAL A 122 5.70 14.98 -0.30
CA VAL A 122 6.99 14.55 -0.87
C VAL A 122 7.03 15.07 -2.33
N GLU A 123 7.15 16.40 -2.49
CA GLU A 123 7.83 16.92 -3.68
C GLU A 123 9.33 16.74 -3.40
N ASN A 124 10.04 16.06 -4.30
CA ASN A 124 11.49 15.77 -4.27
C ASN A 124 11.94 14.47 -3.59
N VAL A 125 11.57 13.32 -4.18
CA VAL A 125 12.54 12.22 -4.31
C VAL A 125 12.61 11.83 -5.79
N VAL A 126 13.52 12.49 -6.50
CA VAL A 126 13.94 12.09 -7.84
C VAL A 126 14.68 10.76 -7.70
N VAL A 127 14.11 9.69 -8.25
CA VAL A 127 14.86 8.43 -8.46
C VAL A 127 15.63 8.61 -9.78
N PRO A 128 16.98 8.58 -9.79
CA PRO A 128 17.73 8.61 -11.04
C PRO A 128 17.50 7.31 -11.82
N GLY A 129 17.47 7.45 -13.14
CA GLY A 129 17.04 6.44 -14.11
C GLY A 129 17.95 5.23 -14.29
#